data_AF-A0A356EUM0-F1
#
_entry.id   AF-A0A356EUM0-F1
#
_cell.length_a   1.000
_cell.length_b   1.000
_cell.length_c   1.000
_cell.angle_alpha   90.00
_cell.angle_beta   90.00
_cell.angle_gamma   90.00
#
_symmetry.space_group_name_H-M   'P 1'
#
loop_
_entity.id
_entity.type
_entity.pdbx_description
1 polymer ?
#
loop_
_entity_poly.entity_id
_entity_poly.type
_entity_poly.pdbx_seq_one_letter_code
_entity_poly.pdbx_strand_id
1 'polypeptide(L)'
;ALTWAPPFFLLVSSDHSLREEYDLGISVTDAFSAKGNGFMTGRDAFVIAFVRTELEARLRDFFDLKISDAALRERYGISDYRAFRIAEVRRALKFQASRIVEASYRPFDIRWTYFQRPIIQEWQISVHEHMFCRENRALCVGRAGNVVGGGWDICFCTKTVTDLNQFYRGGNVSLPIYRYPEAGEFFSERTPNFTRRFVEALSQTLNIGLGETGVPQGLTPEDIFHYTYGVLHSPGYRSRYAEFLKIDFPRLPLTGSLDLFRALARLGDELVALHLMESPTLDRFNTSYIGPKNPEVGRVAWCDNGVWIDAPSCGRGANQRPGTIGFKGVPEAVWNFHIGGYQVCQKWLKDRKGRTLSEEDIAHYQKIVVALNETIRIMGEIDDVIDQHGGWPGAFVTASDEMGDNA
;
A
#
# COMPACT_ATOMS: atom_id res chain seq x y z
N ALA A 1 19.30 -30.89 -16.63
CA ALA A 1 19.60 -30.86 -15.18
C ALA A 1 20.27 -29.53 -14.87
N LEU A 2 19.69 -28.72 -13.97
CA LEU A 2 20.28 -27.45 -13.53
C LEU A 2 20.98 -27.66 -12.19
N THR A 3 22.29 -27.41 -12.16
CA THR A 3 23.12 -27.35 -10.94
C THR A 3 24.39 -26.59 -11.25
N TRP A 4 24.70 -25.53 -10.51
CA TRP A 4 26.10 -25.13 -10.37
C TRP A 4 26.43 -24.41 -9.05
N ALA A 5 27.72 -24.57 -8.71
CA ALA A 5 28.47 -24.17 -7.53
C ALA A 5 29.89 -23.79 -8.01
N PRO A 6 30.83 -23.26 -7.21
CA PRO A 6 30.76 -22.23 -6.17
C PRO A 6 31.29 -20.85 -6.68
N PRO A 7 31.03 -19.73 -5.97
CA PRO A 7 30.36 -19.68 -4.68
C PRO A 7 28.85 -19.92 -4.73
N PHE A 8 28.17 -19.64 -5.86
CA PHE A 8 26.85 -20.19 -6.25
C PHE A 8 26.57 -19.78 -7.68
N PHE A 9 25.86 -20.60 -8.44
CA PHE A 9 25.32 -20.11 -9.69
C PHE A 9 24.02 -20.87 -10.05
N LEU A 10 22.90 -20.17 -9.82
CA LEU A 10 21.51 -20.52 -10.06
C LEU A 10 20.93 -20.00 -11.41
N LEU A 11 20.82 -20.75 -12.52
CA LEU A 11 19.87 -20.35 -13.59
C LEU A 11 18.55 -21.04 -13.29
N VAL A 12 17.53 -20.25 -13.02
CA VAL A 12 16.15 -20.70 -12.87
C VAL A 12 15.50 -20.55 -14.24
N SER A 13 14.83 -21.60 -14.73
CA SER A 13 14.02 -21.48 -15.94
C SER A 13 12.85 -20.53 -15.66
N SER A 14 12.73 -19.47 -16.46
CA SER A 14 11.59 -18.55 -16.46
C SER A 14 10.80 -18.69 -17.76
N ASP A 15 9.47 -18.68 -17.65
CA ASP A 15 8.59 -18.64 -18.81
C ASP A 15 8.50 -17.20 -19.34
N HIS A 16 8.87 -17.03 -20.61
CA HIS A 16 8.86 -15.74 -21.30
C HIS A 16 7.82 -15.68 -22.43
N SER A 17 6.94 -16.67 -22.55
CA SER A 17 5.95 -16.76 -23.63
C SER A 17 5.05 -15.52 -23.74
N LEU A 18 4.78 -14.84 -22.63
CA LEU A 18 3.95 -13.63 -22.56
C LEU A 18 4.75 -12.32 -22.50
N ARG A 19 6.06 -12.35 -22.77
CA ARG A 19 6.92 -11.18 -22.56
C ARG A 19 6.60 -10.03 -23.52
N GLU A 20 6.39 -10.33 -24.79
CA GLU A 20 6.05 -9.32 -25.81
C GLU A 20 4.73 -8.62 -25.46
N GLU A 21 3.71 -9.41 -25.11
CA GLU A 21 2.42 -8.89 -24.63
C GLU A 21 2.58 -8.02 -23.38
N TYR A 22 3.32 -8.48 -22.37
CA TYR A 22 3.55 -7.72 -21.14
C TYR A 22 4.27 -6.39 -21.39
N ASP A 23 5.24 -6.37 -22.31
CA ASP A 23 6.05 -5.19 -22.63
C ASP A 23 5.28 -4.11 -23.41
N LEU A 24 4.12 -4.43 -24.01
CA LEU A 24 3.20 -3.43 -24.56
C LEU A 24 2.68 -2.47 -23.47
N GLY A 25 2.56 -2.97 -22.24
CA GLY A 25 2.16 -2.15 -21.10
C GLY A 25 3.23 -1.14 -20.68
N ILE A 26 2.78 0.02 -20.21
CA ILE A 26 3.67 1.04 -19.65
C ILE A 26 3.97 0.67 -18.19
N SER A 27 5.26 0.64 -17.80
CA SER A 27 5.62 0.45 -16.39
C SER A 27 4.89 1.48 -15.53
N VAL A 28 4.22 1.02 -14.47
CA VAL A 28 3.41 1.90 -13.61
C VAL A 28 4.25 3.02 -13.02
N THR A 29 5.52 2.78 -12.69
CA THR A 29 6.39 3.86 -12.22
C THR A 29 6.72 4.88 -13.30
N ASP A 30 6.76 4.49 -14.57
CA ASP A 30 7.07 5.39 -15.69
C ASP A 30 5.85 6.22 -16.12
N ALA A 31 4.65 5.82 -15.71
CA ALA A 31 3.44 6.62 -15.87
C ALA A 31 3.45 7.90 -15.03
N PHE A 32 4.25 7.97 -13.96
CA PHE A 32 4.28 9.10 -13.02
C PHE A 32 5.58 9.91 -13.09
N SER A 33 5.44 11.24 -13.02
CA SER A 33 6.57 12.18 -13.05
C SER A 33 7.28 12.24 -11.69
N ALA A 34 6.53 12.55 -10.63
CA ALA A 34 6.97 12.55 -9.25
C ALA A 34 6.71 11.17 -8.63
N LYS A 35 7.78 10.53 -8.18
CA LYS A 35 7.74 9.22 -7.54
C LYS A 35 8.86 9.13 -6.53
N GLY A 36 8.69 8.28 -5.54
CA GLY A 36 9.75 8.06 -4.59
C GLY A 36 9.46 6.99 -3.57
N ASN A 37 10.53 6.51 -2.95
CA ASN A 37 10.44 5.56 -1.86
C ASN A 37 9.73 6.19 -0.65
N GLY A 38 9.05 5.35 0.12
CA GLY A 38 8.57 5.73 1.46
C GLY A 38 9.72 6.18 2.38
N PHE A 39 9.38 6.89 3.46
CA PHE A 39 10.36 7.38 4.42
C PHE A 39 10.97 6.25 5.25
N MET A 40 12.16 6.48 5.80
CA MET A 40 12.77 5.59 6.79
C MET A 40 13.10 6.38 8.05
N THR A 41 12.79 5.79 9.21
CA THR A 41 13.13 6.42 10.49
C THR A 41 14.46 5.94 11.06
N GLY A 42 14.78 4.65 10.88
CA GLY A 42 15.88 3.97 11.56
C GLY A 42 15.69 3.83 13.08
N ARG A 43 14.52 4.21 13.61
CA ARG A 43 14.21 4.28 15.06
C ARG A 43 12.70 4.24 15.31
N ASP A 44 11.99 3.31 14.67
CA ASP A 44 10.52 3.23 14.72
C ASP A 44 9.99 3.23 16.15
N ALA A 45 10.62 2.49 17.07
CA ALA A 45 10.24 2.42 18.47
C ALA A 45 10.28 3.78 19.21
N PHE A 46 10.95 4.79 18.67
CA PHE A 46 10.98 6.15 19.22
C PHE A 46 10.03 7.10 18.48
N VAL A 47 9.95 7.03 17.14
CA VAL A 47 9.24 8.06 16.34
C VAL A 47 7.92 7.59 15.74
N ILE A 48 7.58 6.31 15.82
CA ILE A 48 6.29 5.75 15.38
C ILE A 48 5.47 5.37 16.62
N ALA A 49 4.15 5.60 16.58
CA ALA A 49 3.23 5.30 17.67
C ALA A 49 1.85 4.87 17.20
N PHE A 50 1.17 4.05 18.00
CA PHE A 50 -0.26 3.81 17.82
C PHE A 50 -1.09 5.01 18.27
N VAL A 51 -0.68 5.67 19.36
CA VAL A 51 -1.42 6.78 19.95
C VAL A 51 -0.64 8.08 19.80
N ARG A 52 -1.31 9.14 19.31
CA ARG A 52 -0.71 10.46 19.08
C ARG A 52 -0.04 11.04 20.34
N THR A 53 -0.69 10.91 21.50
CA THR A 53 -0.21 11.47 22.77
C THR A 53 1.04 10.76 23.28
N GLU A 54 1.17 9.44 23.05
CA GLU A 54 2.40 8.68 23.36
C GLU A 54 3.59 9.20 22.54
N LEU A 55 3.38 9.48 21.26
CA LEU A 55 4.42 10.09 20.41
C LEU A 55 4.79 11.50 20.88
N GLU A 56 3.77 12.32 21.14
CA GLU A 56 3.96 13.70 21.56
C GLU A 56 4.75 13.79 22.88
N ALA A 57 4.45 12.93 23.86
CA ALA A 57 5.19 12.86 25.11
C ALA A 57 6.68 12.53 24.88
N ARG A 58 6.98 11.50 24.07
CA ARG A 58 8.36 11.13 23.72
C ARG A 58 9.13 12.27 23.06
N LEU A 59 8.48 13.01 22.17
CA LEU A 59 9.09 14.15 21.49
C LEU A 59 9.29 15.35 22.40
N ARG A 60 8.33 15.62 23.30
CA ARG A 60 8.47 16.69 24.30
C ARG A 60 9.66 16.44 25.22
N ASP A 61 9.83 15.21 25.68
CA ASP A 61 11.04 14.80 26.42
C ASP A 61 12.31 15.02 25.59
N PHE A 62 12.29 14.58 24.32
CA PHE A 62 13.43 14.74 23.43
C PHE A 62 13.83 16.20 23.23
N PHE A 63 12.87 17.12 23.13
CA PHE A 63 13.16 18.55 22.96
C PHE A 63 13.35 19.32 24.28
N ASP A 64 13.07 18.72 25.44
CA ASP A 64 13.31 19.36 26.75
C ASP A 64 14.79 19.29 27.13
N LEU A 65 15.51 20.39 26.93
CA LEU A 65 16.95 20.51 27.23
C LEU A 65 17.33 20.25 28.70
N LYS A 66 16.36 20.17 29.63
CA LYS A 66 16.61 19.74 31.01
C LYS A 66 16.92 18.25 31.12
N ILE A 67 16.45 17.44 30.16
CA ILE A 67 16.75 16.01 30.10
C ILE A 67 18.09 15.83 29.39
N SER A 68 19.03 15.10 30.01
CA SER A 68 20.33 14.85 29.41
C SER A 68 20.23 13.91 28.21
N ASP A 69 21.15 14.02 27.25
CA ASP A 69 21.18 13.10 26.11
C ASP A 69 21.36 11.64 26.57
N ALA A 70 22.11 11.39 27.65
CA ALA A 70 22.30 10.05 28.21
C ALA A 70 20.98 9.45 28.71
N ALA A 71 20.17 10.24 29.43
CA ALA A 71 18.86 9.80 29.90
C ALA A 71 17.90 9.51 28.73
N LEU A 72 17.97 10.27 27.64
CA LEU A 72 17.17 9.99 26.43
C LEU A 72 17.58 8.67 25.75
N ARG A 73 18.89 8.39 25.66
CA ARG A 73 19.39 7.12 25.10
C ARG A 73 18.90 5.92 25.91
N GLU A 74 18.99 6.01 27.24
CA GLU A 74 18.53 4.97 28.15
C GLU A 74 17.02 4.77 28.08
N ARG A 75 16.23 5.86 28.17
CA ARG A 75 14.77 5.80 28.20
C ARG A 75 14.16 5.30 26.89
N TYR A 76 14.71 5.72 25.75
CA TYR A 76 14.10 5.49 24.44
C TYR A 76 14.87 4.56 23.52
N GLY A 77 16.02 4.04 23.97
CA GLY A 77 16.88 3.18 23.15
C GLY A 77 17.38 3.86 21.88
N ILE A 78 17.45 5.19 21.86
CA ILE A 78 17.93 5.96 20.71
C ILE A 78 19.45 6.08 20.75
N SER A 79 20.09 6.08 19.59
CA SER A 79 21.53 6.27 19.45
C SER A 79 21.84 7.25 18.33
N ASP A 80 23.03 7.82 18.36
CA ASP A 80 23.49 8.68 17.29
C ASP A 80 23.80 7.87 16.04
N TYR A 81 23.49 8.44 14.87
CA TYR A 81 23.83 7.92 13.55
C TYR A 81 24.25 9.10 12.65
N ARG A 82 24.84 8.81 11.48
CA ARG A 82 25.41 9.78 10.53
C ARG A 82 24.68 11.12 10.47
N ALA A 83 23.38 11.13 10.15
CA ALA A 83 22.59 12.37 10.04
C ALA A 83 21.73 12.70 11.28
N PHE A 84 21.64 11.80 12.28
CA PHE A 84 20.90 12.02 13.52
C PHE A 84 21.85 12.01 14.70
N ARG A 85 22.26 13.20 15.14
CA ARG A 85 23.01 13.40 16.38
C ARG A 85 22.11 14.08 17.39
N ILE A 86 21.79 13.40 18.50
CA ILE A 86 20.81 13.86 19.50
C ILE A 86 21.09 15.30 19.91
N ALA A 87 22.33 15.58 20.34
CA ALA A 87 22.76 16.91 20.77
C ALA A 87 22.58 18.00 19.69
N GLU A 88 22.87 17.68 18.43
CA GLU A 88 22.80 18.63 17.32
C GLU A 88 21.34 18.89 16.92
N VAL A 89 20.55 17.84 16.81
CA VAL A 89 19.12 17.92 16.46
C VAL A 89 18.36 18.75 17.51
N ARG A 90 18.63 18.51 18.80
CA ARG A 90 17.98 19.23 19.91
C ARG A 90 18.38 20.71 19.97
N ARG A 91 19.59 21.06 19.52
CA ARG A 91 20.05 22.45 19.42
C ARG A 91 19.49 23.16 18.19
N ALA A 92 19.41 22.46 17.06
CA ALA A 92 19.01 23.04 15.78
C ALA A 92 17.49 23.17 15.62
N LEU A 93 16.71 22.28 16.25
CA LEU A 93 15.28 22.19 16.05
C LEU A 93 14.50 22.45 17.34
N LYS A 94 13.27 22.92 17.17
CA LYS A 94 12.28 23.02 18.24
C LYS A 94 11.13 22.07 17.95
N PHE A 95 10.48 21.58 19.00
CA PHE A 95 9.27 20.78 18.87
C PHE A 95 8.18 21.57 18.14
N GLN A 96 7.54 20.94 17.16
CA GLN A 96 6.41 21.49 16.40
C GLN A 96 5.30 20.45 16.33
N ALA A 97 4.20 20.67 17.03
CA ALA A 97 3.08 19.73 17.06
C ALA A 97 2.49 19.46 15.65
N SER A 98 2.60 20.42 14.73
CA SER A 98 2.17 20.29 13.32
C SER A 98 3.00 19.30 12.50
N ARG A 99 4.14 18.85 13.00
CA ARG A 99 4.97 17.80 12.37
C ARG A 99 4.54 16.40 12.81
N ILE A 100 3.65 16.27 13.79
CA ILE A 100 3.04 14.99 14.15
C ILE A 100 1.92 14.71 13.15
N VAL A 101 2.12 13.70 12.32
CA VAL A 101 1.20 13.33 11.24
C VAL A 101 0.93 11.83 11.25
N GLU A 102 -0.16 11.44 10.61
CA GLU A 102 -0.42 10.05 10.30
C GLU A 102 0.47 9.58 9.16
N ALA A 103 0.88 8.31 9.24
CA ALA A 103 1.64 7.63 8.23
C ALA A 103 1.07 6.25 8.00
N SER A 104 0.98 5.86 6.73
CA SER A 104 0.68 4.50 6.33
C SER A 104 1.91 3.64 6.64
N TYR A 105 1.88 2.99 7.80
CA TYR A 105 2.97 2.14 8.26
C TYR A 105 2.91 0.78 7.59
N ARG A 106 1.76 0.10 7.60
CA ARG A 106 1.49 -1.16 6.88
C ARG A 106 0.08 -1.10 6.27
N PRO A 107 -0.31 -1.98 5.33
CA PRO A 107 -1.68 -2.01 4.82
C PRO A 107 -2.70 -2.04 5.97
N PHE A 108 -3.64 -1.10 5.94
CA PHE A 108 -4.66 -0.87 6.98
C PHE A 108 -4.16 -0.53 8.39
N ASP A 109 -2.86 -0.28 8.58
CA ASP A 109 -2.26 0.11 9.85
C ASP A 109 -1.63 1.50 9.72
N ILE A 110 -2.47 2.51 9.99
CA ILE A 110 -2.05 3.91 10.09
C ILE A 110 -1.50 4.17 11.49
N ARG A 111 -0.35 4.83 11.56
CA ARG A 111 0.33 5.16 12.82
C ARG A 111 0.76 6.61 12.84
N TRP A 112 0.97 7.16 14.02
CA TRP A 112 1.50 8.51 14.19
C TRP A 112 3.02 8.51 14.04
N THR A 113 3.55 9.52 13.34
CA THR A 113 4.99 9.78 13.18
C THR A 113 5.34 11.26 13.35
N TYR A 114 6.61 11.56 13.63
CA TYR A 114 7.14 12.92 13.61
C TYR A 114 7.89 13.20 12.32
N PHE A 115 7.22 13.81 11.35
CA PHE A 115 7.72 13.97 10.00
C PHE A 115 8.62 15.21 9.86
N GLN A 116 9.83 15.10 10.43
CA GLN A 116 10.83 16.17 10.47
C GLN A 116 12.24 15.59 10.26
N ARG A 117 13.04 16.19 9.36
CA ARG A 117 14.45 15.84 9.27
C ARG A 117 15.28 16.50 10.37
N PRO A 118 16.33 15.82 10.88
CA PRO A 118 16.77 14.45 10.54
C PRO A 118 16.19 13.36 11.47
N ILE A 119 15.08 13.64 12.17
CA ILE A 119 14.39 12.63 13.01
C ILE A 119 13.85 11.50 12.12
N ILE A 120 13.27 11.85 10.97
CA ILE A 120 13.18 10.97 9.81
C ILE A 120 14.56 10.91 9.15
N GLN A 121 15.11 9.70 9.04
CA GLN A 121 16.45 9.46 8.54
C GLN A 121 16.53 9.69 7.04
N GLU A 122 15.69 8.99 6.29
CA GLU A 122 15.62 9.10 4.84
C GLU A 122 14.24 9.57 4.44
N TRP A 123 14.22 10.54 3.53
CA TRP A 123 13.00 11.01 2.87
C TRP A 123 13.35 11.27 1.40
N GLN A 124 12.33 11.37 0.55
CA GLN A 124 12.50 11.81 -0.83
C GLN A 124 11.62 13.04 -1.05
N ILE A 125 12.25 14.19 -1.27
CA ILE A 125 11.56 15.47 -1.44
C ILE A 125 10.55 15.36 -2.58
N SER A 126 10.95 14.72 -3.69
CA SER A 126 10.16 14.47 -4.90
C SER A 126 8.81 13.79 -4.71
N VAL A 127 8.52 13.24 -3.53
CA VAL A 127 7.23 12.58 -3.25
C VAL A 127 6.60 13.08 -1.96
N HIS A 128 7.40 13.29 -0.91
CA HIS A 128 6.86 13.59 0.40
C HIS A 128 6.28 15.00 0.50
N GLU A 129 6.79 15.97 -0.25
CA GLU A 129 6.23 17.33 -0.25
C GLU A 129 4.80 17.40 -0.83
N HIS A 130 4.45 16.43 -1.68
CA HIS A 130 3.13 16.32 -2.28
C HIS A 130 2.13 15.56 -1.41
N MET A 131 2.60 14.87 -0.37
CA MET A 131 1.77 14.09 0.56
C MET A 131 1.71 14.69 1.96
N PHE A 132 2.77 15.35 2.41
CA PHE A 132 2.89 15.88 3.76
C PHE A 132 1.97 17.10 3.97
N CYS A 133 0.94 16.95 4.81
CA CYS A 133 -0.05 17.99 5.12
C CYS A 133 -0.75 18.57 3.88
N ARG A 134 -1.01 17.71 2.88
CA ARG A 134 -1.74 18.04 1.65
C ARG A 134 -2.84 17.01 1.40
N GLU A 135 -3.94 17.43 0.78
CA GLU A 135 -4.97 16.49 0.33
C GLU A 135 -4.55 15.82 -0.98
N ASN A 136 -4.01 14.61 -0.85
CA ASN A 136 -3.56 13.84 -2.00
C ASN A 136 -3.75 12.35 -1.72
N ARG A 137 -3.84 11.58 -2.80
CA ARG A 137 -3.81 10.12 -2.76
C ARG A 137 -2.57 9.65 -3.50
N ALA A 138 -2.05 8.48 -3.13
CA ALA A 138 -0.93 7.89 -3.83
C ALA A 138 -1.13 6.38 -4.04
N LEU A 139 -0.68 5.91 -5.21
CA LEU A 139 -0.48 4.50 -5.47
C LEU A 139 0.83 4.06 -4.80
N CYS A 140 0.79 2.96 -4.07
CA CYS A 140 1.93 2.35 -3.41
C CYS A 140 2.24 1.03 -4.08
N VAL A 141 3.44 0.88 -4.64
CA VAL A 141 3.82 -0.27 -5.47
C VAL A 141 5.26 -0.69 -5.18
N GLY A 142 5.53 -2.00 -5.19
CA GLY A 142 6.89 -2.56 -5.06
C GLY A 142 7.44 -3.13 -6.38
N ARG A 143 8.78 -3.24 -6.47
CA ARG A 143 9.51 -3.66 -7.70
C ARG A 143 9.66 -5.17 -7.88
N ALA A 144 9.54 -5.99 -6.84
CA ALA A 144 9.92 -7.39 -6.95
C ALA A 144 9.02 -8.27 -6.08
N GLY A 145 7.99 -8.90 -6.66
CA GLY A 145 7.07 -9.76 -5.92
C GLY A 145 7.75 -10.97 -5.26
N ASN A 146 8.88 -11.44 -5.79
CA ASN A 146 9.57 -12.60 -5.24
C ASN A 146 10.11 -12.39 -3.82
N VAL A 147 10.39 -11.15 -3.39
CA VAL A 147 10.99 -10.89 -2.06
C VAL A 147 9.96 -10.93 -0.92
N VAL A 148 8.66 -10.83 -1.23
CA VAL A 148 7.59 -10.91 -0.22
C VAL A 148 7.07 -12.33 -0.01
N GLY A 149 7.36 -13.25 -0.94
CA GLY A 149 6.91 -14.65 -0.92
C GLY A 149 5.46 -14.80 -1.42
N GLY A 150 5.21 -15.81 -2.26
CA GLY A 150 3.90 -16.02 -2.89
C GLY A 150 3.74 -15.36 -4.26
N GLY A 151 2.49 -15.12 -4.68
CA GLY A 151 2.14 -14.34 -5.88
C GLY A 151 2.31 -12.84 -5.66
N TRP A 152 2.23 -12.04 -6.73
CA TRP A 152 2.40 -10.59 -6.62
C TRP A 152 1.17 -9.93 -5.97
N ASP A 153 1.39 -9.21 -4.86
CA ASP A 153 0.35 -8.51 -4.08
C ASP A 153 0.85 -7.16 -3.52
N ILE A 154 1.92 -6.62 -4.09
CA ILE A 154 2.62 -5.40 -3.63
C ILE A 154 2.00 -4.13 -4.24
N CYS A 155 0.70 -3.97 -4.06
CA CYS A 155 -0.09 -2.81 -4.50
C CYS A 155 -1.04 -2.37 -3.39
N PHE A 156 -1.05 -1.08 -3.06
CA PHE A 156 -1.99 -0.49 -2.11
C PHE A 156 -2.20 1.00 -2.40
N CYS A 157 -3.15 1.65 -1.75
CA CYS A 157 -3.36 3.09 -1.83
C CYS A 157 -3.21 3.76 -0.47
N THR A 158 -2.89 5.05 -0.46
CA THR A 158 -2.77 5.85 0.76
C THR A 158 -3.24 7.29 0.53
N LYS A 159 -3.60 7.97 1.61
CA LYS A 159 -3.80 9.43 1.67
C LYS A 159 -2.79 10.13 2.59
N THR A 160 -1.79 9.39 3.05
CA THR A 160 -0.77 9.83 4.02
C THR A 160 0.63 9.49 3.52
N VAL A 161 1.66 10.06 4.16
CA VAL A 161 3.06 9.67 3.92
C VAL A 161 3.26 8.18 4.25
N THR A 162 4.16 7.51 3.55
CA THR A 162 4.32 6.05 3.64
C THR A 162 5.67 5.65 4.18
N ASP A 163 5.70 4.63 5.02
CA ASP A 163 6.96 3.98 5.41
C ASP A 163 7.55 3.20 4.23
N LEU A 164 8.89 3.16 4.12
CA LEU A 164 9.56 2.36 3.09
C LEU A 164 9.12 0.89 3.16
N ASN A 165 8.95 0.34 4.36
CA ASN A 165 8.60 -1.06 4.58
C ASN A 165 7.09 -1.24 4.76
N GLN A 166 6.28 -0.44 4.06
CA GLN A 166 4.83 -0.67 3.98
C GLN A 166 4.52 -2.11 3.59
N PHE A 167 5.30 -2.68 2.66
CA PHE A 167 5.32 -4.11 2.35
C PHE A 167 6.44 -4.84 3.09
N TYR A 168 6.36 -6.16 3.24
CA TYR A 168 7.29 -6.94 4.06
C TYR A 168 8.75 -6.73 3.65
N ARG A 169 9.03 -6.67 2.34
CA ARG A 169 10.35 -6.45 1.73
C ARG A 169 10.21 -5.79 0.37
N GLY A 170 11.34 -5.33 -0.18
CA GLY A 170 11.42 -4.78 -1.55
C GLY A 170 11.20 -3.28 -1.64
N GLY A 171 10.76 -2.66 -0.55
CA GLY A 171 10.48 -1.23 -0.48
C GLY A 171 9.17 -0.86 -1.18
N ASN A 172 8.53 0.18 -0.67
CA ASN A 172 7.39 0.83 -1.28
C ASN A 172 7.85 2.05 -2.09
N VAL A 173 7.37 2.16 -3.33
CA VAL A 173 7.39 3.39 -4.13
C VAL A 173 6.00 4.02 -4.11
N SER A 174 5.93 5.23 -3.61
CA SER A 174 4.74 6.08 -3.58
C SER A 174 4.66 6.93 -4.84
N LEU A 175 3.47 6.95 -5.45
CA LEU A 175 3.14 7.63 -6.70
C LEU A 175 1.89 8.51 -6.46
N PRO A 176 2.06 9.77 -6.01
CA PRO A 176 0.94 10.69 -5.76
C PRO A 176 0.14 10.96 -7.03
N ILE A 177 -1.17 11.19 -6.93
CA ILE A 177 -2.00 11.57 -8.09
C ILE A 177 -1.68 13.00 -8.53
N TYR A 178 -1.39 13.87 -7.57
CA TYR A 178 -1.11 15.28 -7.82
C TYR A 178 0.30 15.69 -7.39
N ARG A 179 0.85 16.68 -8.10
CA ARG A 179 2.02 17.44 -7.67
C ARG A 179 1.57 18.81 -7.17
N TYR A 180 2.10 19.18 -6.02
CA TYR A 180 1.93 20.51 -5.47
C TYR A 180 3.09 21.41 -5.90
N PRO A 181 2.83 22.69 -6.16
CA PRO A 181 3.88 23.65 -6.44
C PRO A 181 4.82 23.82 -5.23
N GLU A 182 6.02 24.33 -5.50
CA GLU A 182 6.99 24.63 -4.46
C GLU A 182 6.46 25.68 -3.48
N ALA A 183 6.94 25.60 -2.24
CA ALA A 183 6.53 26.53 -1.19
C ALA A 183 6.93 27.98 -1.54
N GLY A 184 5.93 28.82 -1.83
CA GLY A 184 6.13 30.23 -2.22
C GLY A 184 5.29 30.65 -3.42
N GLU A 185 4.74 29.70 -4.18
CA GLU A 185 3.79 29.99 -5.24
C GLU A 185 2.36 30.02 -4.69
N PHE A 186 1.92 31.19 -4.22
CA PHE A 186 0.64 31.37 -3.53
C PHE A 186 -0.61 31.25 -4.43
N PHE A 187 -0.44 31.02 -5.73
CA PHE A 187 -1.53 31.00 -6.74
C PHE A 187 -1.45 29.82 -7.72
N SER A 188 -0.51 28.89 -7.58
CA SER A 188 -0.49 27.73 -8.47
C SER A 188 -1.34 26.59 -7.92
N GLU A 189 -2.22 26.08 -8.78
CA GLU A 189 -3.04 24.92 -8.48
C GLU A 189 -2.21 23.64 -8.57
N ARG A 190 -2.64 22.59 -7.85
CA ARG A 190 -2.02 21.26 -7.98
C ARG A 190 -2.18 20.77 -9.42
N THR A 191 -1.18 20.08 -9.95
CA THR A 191 -1.21 19.52 -11.31
C THR A 191 -1.23 17.99 -11.29
N PRO A 192 -1.86 17.32 -12.27
CA PRO A 192 -1.79 15.87 -12.38
C PRO A 192 -0.34 15.38 -12.47
N ASN A 193 -0.05 14.25 -11.84
CA ASN A 193 1.28 13.68 -11.73
C ASN A 193 1.59 12.60 -12.78
N PHE A 194 1.09 12.76 -14.00
CA PHE A 194 1.34 11.81 -15.07
C PHE A 194 2.45 12.30 -16.01
N THR A 195 3.19 11.37 -16.61
CA THR A 195 4.15 11.72 -17.66
C THR A 195 3.41 12.01 -18.96
N ARG A 196 3.94 12.93 -19.78
CA ARG A 196 3.37 13.28 -21.07
C ARG A 196 3.21 12.05 -21.99
N ARG A 197 4.24 11.20 -22.03
CA ARG A 197 4.24 9.93 -22.78
C ARG A 197 3.06 9.05 -22.39
N PHE A 198 2.78 8.93 -21.10
CA PHE A 198 1.70 8.08 -20.62
C PHE A 198 0.31 8.62 -20.98
N VAL A 199 0.05 9.91 -20.76
CA VAL A 199 -1.26 10.50 -21.10
C VAL A 199 -1.51 10.55 -22.61
N GLU A 200 -0.48 10.78 -23.42
CA GLU A 200 -0.58 10.71 -24.88
C GLU A 200 -0.88 9.28 -25.35
N ALA A 201 -0.20 8.27 -24.79
CA ALA A 201 -0.49 6.87 -25.09
C ALA A 201 -1.93 6.50 -24.71
N LEU A 202 -2.37 6.83 -23.48
CA LEU A 202 -3.73 6.57 -23.04
C LEU A 202 -4.78 7.26 -23.91
N SER A 203 -4.56 8.52 -24.26
CA SER A 203 -5.41 9.31 -25.17
C SER A 203 -5.52 8.66 -26.55
N GLN A 204 -4.40 8.22 -27.12
CA GLN A 204 -4.36 7.52 -28.40
C GLN A 204 -5.07 6.17 -28.35
N THR A 205 -4.78 5.33 -27.35
CA THR A 205 -5.40 4.01 -27.18
C THR A 205 -6.91 4.13 -27.04
N LEU A 206 -7.40 5.07 -26.23
CA LEU A 206 -8.84 5.31 -26.03
C LEU A 206 -9.51 6.07 -27.19
N ASN A 207 -8.74 6.55 -28.17
CA ASN A 207 -9.22 7.39 -29.26
C ASN A 207 -10.00 8.63 -28.78
N ILE A 208 -9.48 9.32 -27.77
CA ILE A 208 -10.01 10.58 -27.23
C ILE A 208 -8.90 11.63 -27.18
N GLY A 209 -9.20 12.90 -27.41
CA GLY A 209 -8.19 13.97 -27.36
C GLY A 209 -7.64 14.22 -25.94
N LEU A 210 -6.58 15.02 -25.81
CA LEU A 210 -6.15 15.53 -24.51
C LEU A 210 -7.01 16.74 -24.10
N GLY A 211 -7.40 16.78 -22.82
CA GLY A 211 -8.10 17.91 -22.22
C GLY A 211 -7.15 19.01 -21.71
N GLU A 212 -7.72 20.13 -21.27
CA GLU A 212 -6.98 21.31 -20.81
C GLU A 212 -6.10 21.04 -19.57
N THR A 213 -6.50 20.07 -18.75
CA THR A 213 -5.79 19.67 -17.51
C THR A 213 -4.62 18.71 -17.78
N GLY A 214 -4.35 18.35 -19.03
CA GLY A 214 -3.24 17.46 -19.41
C GLY A 214 -3.54 15.96 -19.23
N VAL A 215 -4.78 15.58 -18.96
CA VAL A 215 -5.28 14.20 -19.02
C VAL A 215 -6.26 14.05 -20.20
N PRO A 216 -6.58 12.82 -20.66
CA PRO A 216 -7.51 12.63 -21.76
C PRO A 216 -8.89 13.26 -21.50
N GLN A 217 -9.52 13.76 -22.57
CA GLN A 217 -10.75 14.54 -22.51
C GLN A 217 -11.90 13.73 -21.89
N GLY A 218 -12.59 14.33 -20.93
CA GLY A 218 -13.69 13.68 -20.22
C GLY A 218 -13.25 12.66 -19.16
N LEU A 219 -11.95 12.57 -18.87
CA LEU A 219 -11.40 11.82 -17.75
C LEU A 219 -10.79 12.77 -16.71
N THR A 220 -10.72 12.30 -15.48
CA THR A 220 -10.05 12.94 -14.35
C THR A 220 -8.75 12.19 -14.00
N PRO A 221 -7.81 12.83 -13.28
CA PRO A 221 -6.66 12.13 -12.72
C PRO A 221 -7.03 10.93 -11.84
N GLU A 222 -8.15 11.04 -11.13
CA GLU A 222 -8.75 10.00 -10.31
C GLU A 222 -9.21 8.80 -11.15
N ASP A 223 -9.86 9.01 -12.30
CA ASP A 223 -10.27 7.92 -13.20
C ASP A 223 -9.09 7.07 -13.65
N ILE A 224 -7.96 7.71 -13.99
CA ILE A 224 -6.72 7.03 -14.39
C ILE A 224 -6.12 6.25 -13.22
N PHE A 225 -6.09 6.86 -12.02
CA PHE A 225 -5.62 6.22 -10.81
C PHE A 225 -6.47 4.99 -10.45
N HIS A 226 -7.80 5.12 -10.53
CA HIS A 226 -8.72 4.03 -10.25
C HIS A 226 -8.65 2.92 -11.30
N TYR A 227 -8.56 3.25 -12.59
CA TYR A 227 -8.31 2.27 -13.65
C TYR A 227 -7.04 1.46 -13.36
N THR A 228 -5.94 2.16 -13.06
CA THR A 228 -4.67 1.54 -12.70
C THR A 228 -4.84 0.61 -11.51
N TYR A 229 -5.54 1.06 -10.46
CA TYR A 229 -5.78 0.26 -9.27
C TYR A 229 -6.62 -0.99 -9.54
N GLY A 230 -7.67 -0.86 -10.36
CA GLY A 230 -8.53 -1.97 -10.77
C GLY A 230 -7.75 -3.04 -11.54
N VAL A 231 -6.99 -2.65 -12.57
CA VAL A 231 -6.18 -3.60 -13.36
C VAL A 231 -5.17 -4.33 -12.46
N LEU A 232 -4.47 -3.60 -11.57
CA LEU A 232 -3.51 -4.21 -10.65
C LEU A 232 -4.17 -5.11 -9.57
N HIS A 233 -5.49 -5.08 -9.43
CA HIS A 233 -6.24 -5.97 -8.54
C HIS A 233 -6.88 -7.17 -9.26
N SER A 234 -6.84 -7.24 -10.59
CA SER A 234 -7.29 -8.42 -11.36
C SER A 234 -6.48 -9.67 -10.98
N PRO A 235 -7.11 -10.73 -10.43
CA PRO A 235 -6.48 -12.05 -10.27
C PRO A 235 -5.93 -12.60 -11.60
N GLY A 236 -6.65 -12.41 -12.70
CA GLY A 236 -6.25 -12.75 -14.06
C GLY A 236 -4.93 -12.09 -14.45
N TYR A 237 -4.80 -10.77 -14.31
CA TYR A 237 -3.57 -10.01 -14.55
C TYR A 237 -2.40 -10.55 -13.72
N ARG A 238 -2.61 -10.69 -12.40
CA ARG A 238 -1.55 -11.11 -11.46
C ARG A 238 -1.05 -12.52 -11.75
N SER A 239 -1.95 -13.42 -12.13
CA SER A 239 -1.62 -14.82 -12.46
C SER A 239 -0.95 -14.93 -13.82
N ARG A 240 -1.48 -14.21 -14.82
CA ARG A 240 -0.98 -14.21 -16.20
C ARG A 240 0.45 -13.69 -16.30
N TYR A 241 0.77 -12.60 -15.60
CA TYR A 241 2.08 -11.95 -15.67
C TYR A 241 2.97 -12.26 -14.45
N ALA A 242 2.67 -13.34 -13.72
CA ALA A 242 3.36 -13.69 -12.48
C ALA A 242 4.88 -13.79 -12.63
N GLU A 243 5.39 -14.31 -13.76
CA GLU A 243 6.84 -14.43 -14.00
C GLU A 243 7.55 -13.07 -14.06
N PHE A 244 6.89 -12.05 -14.61
CA PHE A 244 7.48 -10.71 -14.77
C PHE A 244 7.29 -9.87 -13.51
N LEU A 245 6.12 -9.98 -12.87
CA LEU A 245 5.79 -9.31 -11.61
C LEU A 245 6.70 -9.75 -10.44
N LYS A 246 7.29 -10.95 -10.52
CA LYS A 246 8.28 -11.42 -9.55
C LYS A 246 9.54 -10.55 -9.52
N ILE A 247 9.93 -9.93 -10.64
CA ILE A 247 11.28 -9.37 -10.82
C ILE A 247 11.31 -7.86 -11.08
N ASP A 248 10.23 -7.27 -11.60
CA ASP A 248 10.16 -5.84 -11.88
C ASP A 248 8.79 -5.24 -11.53
N PHE A 249 8.67 -3.91 -11.63
CA PHE A 249 7.41 -3.20 -11.43
C PHE A 249 6.32 -3.70 -12.40
N PRO A 250 5.03 -3.64 -11.97
CA PRO A 250 3.92 -3.97 -12.85
C PRO A 250 3.88 -3.02 -14.04
N ARG A 251 3.50 -3.56 -15.20
CA ARG A 251 3.16 -2.79 -16.40
C ARG A 251 1.66 -2.70 -16.56
N LEU A 252 1.16 -1.50 -16.83
CA LEU A 252 -0.25 -1.22 -17.03
C LEU A 252 -0.61 -1.45 -18.50
N PRO A 253 -1.39 -2.50 -18.84
CA PRO A 253 -2.00 -2.61 -20.15
C PRO A 253 -3.05 -1.49 -20.32
N LEU A 254 -3.19 -1.00 -21.54
CA LEU A 254 -4.18 0.04 -21.88
C LEU A 254 -5.26 -0.60 -22.75
N THR A 255 -6.53 -0.33 -22.43
CA THR A 255 -7.64 -0.79 -23.27
C THR A 255 -8.01 0.26 -24.32
N GLY A 256 -8.39 -0.21 -25.52
CA GLY A 256 -8.98 0.64 -26.55
C GLY A 256 -10.47 0.92 -26.33
N SER A 257 -11.11 0.27 -25.36
CA SER A 257 -12.53 0.46 -25.04
C SER A 257 -12.69 1.45 -23.90
N LEU A 258 -13.30 2.61 -24.20
CA LEU A 258 -13.66 3.59 -23.17
C LEU A 258 -14.67 3.04 -22.15
N ASP A 259 -15.54 2.11 -22.59
CA ASP A 259 -16.51 1.46 -21.70
C ASP A 259 -15.80 0.53 -20.72
N LEU A 260 -14.85 -0.30 -21.19
CA LEU A 260 -14.04 -1.14 -20.29
C LEU A 260 -13.22 -0.27 -19.33
N PHE A 261 -12.59 0.79 -19.83
CA PHE A 261 -11.82 1.72 -19.00
C PHE A 261 -12.67 2.26 -17.84
N ARG A 262 -13.87 2.76 -18.14
CA ARG A 262 -14.79 3.31 -17.13
C ARG A 262 -15.30 2.25 -16.16
N ALA A 263 -15.59 1.04 -16.64
CA ALA A 263 -16.02 -0.06 -15.79
C ALA A 263 -14.92 -0.45 -14.78
N LEU A 264 -13.67 -0.58 -15.26
CA LEU A 264 -12.53 -0.88 -14.39
C LEU A 264 -12.17 0.29 -13.46
N ALA A 265 -12.30 1.53 -13.91
CA ALA A 265 -12.13 2.71 -13.07
C ALA A 265 -13.18 2.76 -11.95
N ARG A 266 -14.45 2.44 -12.22
CA ARG A 266 -15.49 2.35 -11.18
C ARG A 266 -15.13 1.32 -10.11
N LEU A 267 -14.75 0.10 -10.52
CA LEU A 267 -14.37 -0.97 -9.58
C LEU A 267 -13.09 -0.62 -8.80
N GLY A 268 -12.14 0.04 -9.46
CA GLY A 268 -10.95 0.59 -8.83
C GLY A 268 -11.27 1.65 -7.76
N ASP A 269 -12.24 2.54 -8.01
CA ASP A 269 -12.69 3.54 -7.05
C ASP A 269 -13.31 2.87 -5.81
N GLU A 270 -14.16 1.85 -6.01
CA GLU A 270 -14.73 1.07 -4.91
C GLU A 270 -13.63 0.43 -4.05
N LEU A 271 -12.61 -0.18 -4.67
CA LEU A 271 -11.46 -0.73 -3.97
C LEU A 271 -10.66 0.34 -3.21
N VAL A 272 -10.43 1.51 -3.82
CA VAL A 272 -9.72 2.61 -3.17
C VAL A 272 -10.50 3.11 -1.96
N ALA A 273 -11.82 3.31 -2.07
CA ALA A 273 -12.67 3.73 -0.96
C ALA A 273 -12.64 2.72 0.21
N LEU A 274 -12.65 1.41 -0.10
CA LEU A 274 -12.48 0.36 0.92
C LEU A 274 -11.10 0.43 1.58
N HIS A 275 -10.03 0.53 0.79
CA HIS A 275 -8.65 0.49 1.28
C HIS A 275 -8.21 1.76 2.01
N LEU A 276 -8.84 2.91 1.73
CA LEU A 276 -8.65 4.18 2.46
C LEU A 276 -9.55 4.32 3.70
N MET A 277 -10.36 3.30 4.01
CA MET A 277 -11.34 3.31 5.10
C MET A 277 -12.41 4.41 4.97
N GLU A 278 -12.84 4.71 3.73
CA GLU A 278 -13.79 5.78 3.38
C GLU A 278 -15.14 5.26 2.89
N SER A 279 -15.25 3.97 2.56
CA SER A 279 -16.50 3.38 2.06
C SER A 279 -17.54 3.22 3.17
N PRO A 280 -18.81 3.63 2.95
CA PRO A 280 -19.90 3.42 3.91
C PRO A 280 -20.26 1.94 4.10
N THR A 281 -19.84 1.06 3.18
CA THR A 281 -20.02 -0.39 3.32
C THR A 281 -19.29 -0.94 4.55
N LEU A 282 -18.20 -0.29 4.98
CA LEU A 282 -17.36 -0.72 6.09
C LEU A 282 -18.12 -0.76 7.43
N ASP A 283 -19.18 0.04 7.59
CA ASP A 283 -19.98 0.07 8.82
C ASP A 283 -21.01 -1.10 8.89
N ARG A 284 -21.10 -1.92 7.85
CA ARG A 284 -21.96 -3.12 7.81
C ARG A 284 -21.14 -4.36 8.13
N PHE A 285 -20.83 -4.54 9.41
CA PHE A 285 -19.99 -5.65 9.86
C PHE A 285 -20.59 -7.02 9.50
N ASN A 286 -19.77 -7.86 8.89
CA ASN A 286 -20.04 -9.29 8.66
C ASN A 286 -19.49 -10.19 9.79
N THR A 287 -19.00 -9.56 10.86
CA THR A 287 -18.41 -10.22 12.03
C THR A 287 -19.15 -9.86 13.31
N SER A 288 -18.98 -10.68 14.33
CA SER A 288 -19.43 -10.39 15.70
C SER A 288 -18.26 -10.49 16.67
N TYR A 289 -17.97 -9.39 17.37
CA TYR A 289 -16.99 -9.39 18.45
C TYR A 289 -17.57 -10.03 19.72
N ILE A 290 -16.76 -10.87 20.38
CA ILE A 290 -17.08 -11.54 21.65
C ILE A 290 -15.94 -11.28 22.60
N GLY A 291 -16.22 -10.66 23.74
CA GLY A 291 -15.22 -10.38 24.76
C GLY A 291 -15.58 -9.19 25.64
N PRO A 292 -14.72 -8.85 26.61
CA PRO A 292 -14.89 -7.67 27.45
C PRO A 292 -14.66 -6.38 26.64
N LYS A 293 -14.99 -5.24 27.26
CA LYS A 293 -14.47 -3.94 26.82
C LYS A 293 -12.96 -3.90 27.06
N ASN A 294 -12.21 -3.34 26.11
CA ASN A 294 -10.75 -3.18 26.21
C ASN A 294 -9.97 -4.49 26.41
N PRO A 295 -10.17 -5.53 25.56
CA PRO A 295 -9.43 -6.78 25.70
C PRO A 295 -7.93 -6.56 25.45
N GLU A 296 -7.07 -7.25 26.21
CA GLU A 296 -5.66 -7.35 25.86
C GLU A 296 -5.45 -8.36 24.73
N VAL A 297 -4.66 -7.99 23.72
CA VAL A 297 -4.30 -8.90 22.63
C VAL A 297 -3.21 -9.86 23.10
N GLY A 298 -3.56 -11.14 23.24
CA GLY A 298 -2.64 -12.23 23.52
C GLY A 298 -2.16 -12.95 22.27
N ARG A 299 -2.36 -14.28 22.24
CA ARG A 299 -1.99 -15.12 21.09
C ARG A 299 -3.12 -15.09 20.06
N VAL A 300 -2.77 -14.68 18.84
CA VAL A 300 -3.70 -14.61 17.71
C VAL A 300 -3.74 -15.96 16.99
N ALA A 301 -4.93 -16.50 16.75
CA ALA A 301 -5.14 -17.65 15.88
C ALA A 301 -6.52 -17.61 15.20
N TRP A 302 -6.63 -18.25 14.04
CA TRP A 302 -7.92 -18.47 13.39
C TRP A 302 -8.31 -19.94 13.45
N CYS A 303 -9.56 -20.20 13.80
CA CYS A 303 -10.22 -21.50 13.74
C CYS A 303 -11.74 -21.32 13.88
N ASP A 304 -12.52 -22.30 13.41
CA ASP A 304 -13.97 -22.33 13.51
C ASP A 304 -14.63 -21.03 13.00
N ASN A 305 -14.16 -20.53 11.85
CA ASN A 305 -14.65 -19.29 11.22
C ASN A 305 -14.54 -18.05 12.13
N GLY A 306 -13.52 -18.00 12.98
CA GLY A 306 -13.27 -16.88 13.89
C GLY A 306 -11.78 -16.61 14.12
N VAL A 307 -11.47 -15.35 14.40
CA VAL A 307 -10.13 -14.91 14.83
C VAL A 307 -10.16 -14.66 16.33
N TRP A 308 -9.31 -15.38 17.05
CA TRP A 308 -9.19 -15.33 18.51
C TRP A 308 -7.93 -14.59 18.89
N ILE A 309 -8.02 -13.70 19.89
CA ILE A 309 -6.88 -12.92 20.39
C ILE A 309 -6.31 -13.47 21.69
N ASP A 310 -6.93 -14.48 22.27
CA ASP A 310 -6.50 -15.20 23.48
C ASP A 310 -6.37 -16.72 23.22
N ALA A 311 -6.07 -17.10 21.97
CA ALA A 311 -6.03 -18.50 21.59
C ALA A 311 -5.02 -19.29 22.46
N PRO A 312 -5.39 -20.47 22.97
CA PRO A 312 -4.48 -21.27 23.78
C PRO A 312 -3.26 -21.72 22.95
N SER A 313 -2.13 -21.95 23.62
CA SER A 313 -0.96 -22.55 22.97
C SER A 313 -1.30 -23.98 22.54
N CYS A 314 -1.05 -24.31 21.28
CA CYS A 314 -1.17 -25.67 20.76
C CYS A 314 0.23 -26.26 20.51
N GLY A 315 0.38 -27.56 20.76
CA GLY A 315 1.61 -28.28 20.45
C GLY A 315 1.96 -28.18 18.95
N ARG A 316 3.24 -28.40 18.61
CA ARG A 316 3.69 -28.39 17.21
C ARG A 316 2.91 -29.44 16.42
N GLY A 317 2.26 -29.02 15.33
CA GLY A 317 1.44 -29.90 14.48
C GLY A 317 0.01 -30.16 14.99
N ALA A 318 -0.38 -29.60 16.13
CA ALA A 318 -1.77 -29.67 16.60
C ALA A 318 -2.63 -28.59 15.95
N ASN A 319 -3.90 -28.91 15.70
CA ASN A 319 -4.89 -27.96 15.21
C ASN A 319 -5.06 -26.78 16.19
N GLN A 320 -5.28 -25.59 15.64
CA GLN A 320 -5.64 -24.41 16.43
C GLN A 320 -6.95 -24.67 17.17
N ARG A 321 -7.07 -24.11 18.38
CA ARG A 321 -8.28 -24.18 19.19
C ARG A 321 -8.81 -22.76 19.44
N PRO A 322 -10.13 -22.60 19.56
CA PRO A 322 -10.70 -21.29 19.83
C PRO A 322 -10.27 -20.76 21.20
N GLY A 323 -10.13 -19.45 21.28
CA GLY A 323 -10.04 -18.73 22.55
C GLY A 323 -11.44 -18.38 23.09
N THR A 324 -11.49 -17.43 24.01
CA THR A 324 -12.74 -16.89 24.57
C THR A 324 -13.03 -15.47 24.10
N ILE A 325 -12.02 -14.77 23.55
CA ILE A 325 -12.10 -13.39 23.11
C ILE A 325 -11.70 -13.31 21.63
N GLY A 326 -12.57 -12.73 20.80
CA GLY A 326 -12.28 -12.64 19.38
C GLY A 326 -13.43 -12.15 18.51
N PHE A 327 -13.26 -12.38 17.21
CA PHE A 327 -14.16 -11.96 16.13
C PHE A 327 -14.67 -13.20 15.41
N LYS A 328 -15.95 -13.51 15.55
CA LYS A 328 -16.60 -14.58 14.78
C LYS A 328 -17.08 -14.09 13.43
N GLY A 329 -17.18 -15.01 12.47
CA GLY A 329 -17.65 -14.72 11.11
C GLY A 329 -16.54 -14.22 10.20
N VAL A 330 -15.27 -14.52 10.48
CA VAL A 330 -14.14 -14.15 9.62
C VAL A 330 -13.89 -15.30 8.64
N PRO A 331 -14.24 -15.16 7.34
CA PRO A 331 -14.06 -16.23 6.37
C PRO A 331 -12.58 -16.63 6.21
N GLU A 332 -12.31 -17.89 5.87
CA GLU A 332 -10.95 -18.38 5.67
C GLU A 332 -10.19 -17.60 4.58
N ALA A 333 -10.88 -17.26 3.48
CA ALA A 333 -10.30 -16.47 2.40
C ALA A 333 -9.86 -15.08 2.87
N VAL A 334 -10.62 -14.44 3.76
CA VAL A 334 -10.27 -13.15 4.37
C VAL A 334 -9.10 -13.29 5.33
N TRP A 335 -9.11 -14.34 6.17
CA TRP A 335 -8.01 -14.63 7.07
C TRP A 335 -6.70 -14.84 6.32
N ASN A 336 -6.73 -15.57 5.20
CA ASN A 336 -5.57 -15.89 4.37
C ASN A 336 -5.23 -14.81 3.34
N PHE A 337 -5.92 -13.67 3.32
CA PHE A 337 -5.64 -12.60 2.36
C PHE A 337 -4.34 -11.87 2.71
N HIS A 338 -3.48 -11.69 1.70
CA HIS A 338 -2.19 -11.04 1.84
C HIS A 338 -2.12 -9.74 1.03
N ILE A 339 -1.42 -8.75 1.58
CA ILE A 339 -1.01 -7.55 0.86
C ILE A 339 0.47 -7.30 1.18
N GLY A 340 1.30 -7.26 0.15
CA GLY A 340 2.75 -7.14 0.23
C GLY A 340 3.41 -8.11 1.20
N GLY A 341 2.98 -9.38 1.18
CA GLY A 341 3.50 -10.45 2.04
C GLY A 341 3.01 -10.43 3.48
N TYR A 342 2.12 -9.50 3.86
CA TYR A 342 1.47 -9.52 5.16
C TYR A 342 0.10 -10.14 5.08
N GLN A 343 -0.11 -11.21 5.85
CA GLN A 343 -1.45 -11.70 6.17
C GLN A 343 -2.17 -10.64 7.01
N VAL A 344 -3.04 -9.85 6.38
CA VAL A 344 -3.47 -8.53 6.91
C VAL A 344 -4.12 -8.65 8.29
N CYS A 345 -5.15 -9.50 8.42
CA CYS A 345 -5.87 -9.72 9.67
C CYS A 345 -4.93 -10.18 10.80
N GLN A 346 -4.05 -11.15 10.52
CA GLN A 346 -3.10 -11.63 11.52
C GLN A 346 -2.11 -10.53 11.93
N LYS A 347 -1.51 -9.85 10.95
CA LYS A 347 -0.45 -8.87 11.17
C LYS A 347 -0.92 -7.72 12.04
N TRP A 348 -2.11 -7.18 11.77
CA TRP A 348 -2.66 -6.04 12.50
C TRP A 348 -2.83 -6.32 13.99
N LEU A 349 -3.35 -7.51 14.35
CA LEU A 349 -3.50 -7.94 15.74
C LEU A 349 -2.16 -8.33 16.36
N LYS A 350 -1.30 -9.05 15.63
CA LYS A 350 0.01 -9.48 16.13
C LYS A 350 0.88 -8.29 16.58
N ASP A 351 0.84 -7.19 15.84
CA ASP A 351 1.57 -5.96 16.19
C ASP A 351 1.03 -5.25 17.42
N ARG A 352 -0.19 -5.57 17.84
CA ARG A 352 -0.85 -5.05 19.04
C ARG A 352 -0.76 -6.03 20.22
N LYS A 353 0.00 -7.12 20.11
CA LYS A 353 0.17 -8.08 21.20
C LYS A 353 0.68 -7.39 22.49
N GLY A 354 0.01 -7.64 23.60
CA GLY A 354 0.25 -7.01 24.91
C GLY A 354 -0.37 -5.62 25.06
N ARG A 355 -1.08 -5.11 24.05
CA ARG A 355 -1.86 -3.88 24.12
C ARG A 355 -3.35 -4.20 24.27
N THR A 356 -4.10 -3.26 24.84
CA THR A 356 -5.56 -3.32 24.86
C THR A 356 -6.15 -2.72 23.60
N LEU A 357 -7.24 -3.31 23.09
CA LEU A 357 -8.00 -2.76 21.95
C LEU A 357 -9.14 -1.88 22.45
N SER A 358 -9.15 -0.61 22.08
CA SER A 358 -10.30 0.27 22.30
C SER A 358 -11.54 -0.19 21.50
N GLU A 359 -12.70 0.44 21.76
CA GLU A 359 -13.89 0.24 20.92
C GLU A 359 -13.64 0.62 19.46
N GLU A 360 -12.87 1.69 19.23
CA GLU A 360 -12.45 2.12 17.89
C GLU A 360 -11.52 1.10 17.24
N ASP A 361 -10.59 0.50 17.99
CA ASP A 361 -9.71 -0.57 17.49
C ASP A 361 -10.50 -1.82 17.08
N ILE A 362 -11.48 -2.22 17.90
CA ILE A 362 -12.37 -3.37 17.63
C ILE A 362 -13.17 -3.08 16.34
N ALA A 363 -13.80 -1.90 16.25
CA ALA A 363 -14.54 -1.49 15.07
C ALA A 363 -13.64 -1.42 13.83
N HIS A 364 -12.44 -0.84 13.94
CA HIS A 364 -11.46 -0.76 12.84
C HIS A 364 -11.06 -2.15 12.35
N TYR A 365 -10.80 -3.10 13.25
CA TYR A 365 -10.51 -4.47 12.84
C TYR A 365 -11.69 -5.13 12.11
N GLN A 366 -12.93 -4.92 12.56
CA GLN A 366 -14.11 -5.40 11.84
C GLN A 366 -14.24 -4.77 10.45
N LYS A 367 -13.92 -3.47 10.32
CA LYS A 367 -13.86 -2.77 9.02
C LYS A 367 -12.80 -3.38 8.10
N ILE A 368 -11.63 -3.77 8.61
CA ILE A 368 -10.61 -4.49 7.82
C ILE A 368 -11.21 -5.79 7.27
N VAL A 369 -11.93 -6.56 8.09
CA VAL A 369 -12.56 -7.81 7.63
C VAL A 369 -13.58 -7.55 6.53
N VAL A 370 -14.42 -6.52 6.66
CA VAL A 370 -15.37 -6.12 5.61
C VAL A 370 -14.64 -5.67 4.34
N ALA A 371 -13.61 -4.82 4.46
CA ALA A 371 -12.81 -4.34 3.34
C ALA A 371 -12.24 -5.51 2.54
N LEU A 372 -11.58 -6.46 3.21
CA LEU A 372 -10.97 -7.62 2.55
C LEU A 372 -12.03 -8.54 1.91
N ASN A 373 -13.18 -8.71 2.55
CA ASN A 373 -14.27 -9.51 1.98
C ASN A 373 -14.79 -8.89 0.67
N GLU A 374 -15.03 -7.58 0.66
CA GLU A 374 -15.45 -6.86 -0.54
C GLU A 374 -14.35 -6.78 -1.59
N THR A 375 -13.09 -6.66 -1.18
CA THR A 375 -11.95 -6.72 -2.10
C THR A 375 -11.94 -8.04 -2.86
N ILE A 376 -12.11 -9.18 -2.18
CA ILE A 376 -12.17 -10.49 -2.84
C ILE A 376 -13.32 -10.54 -3.86
N ARG A 377 -14.50 -10.01 -3.51
CA ARG A 377 -15.66 -9.94 -4.41
C ARG A 377 -15.37 -9.08 -5.64
N ILE A 378 -14.86 -7.86 -5.45
CA ILE A 378 -14.59 -6.90 -6.52
C ILE A 378 -13.46 -7.39 -7.42
N MET A 379 -12.44 -8.06 -6.88
CA MET A 379 -11.39 -8.70 -7.68
C MET A 379 -11.98 -9.72 -8.67
N GLY A 380 -12.99 -10.49 -8.26
CA GLY A 380 -13.74 -11.36 -9.18
C GLY A 380 -14.54 -10.57 -10.23
N GLU A 381 -15.26 -9.53 -9.81
CA GLU A 381 -16.04 -8.67 -10.72
C GLU A 381 -15.15 -7.98 -11.77
N ILE A 382 -13.92 -7.61 -11.41
CA ILE A 382 -12.94 -7.05 -12.34
C ILE A 382 -12.62 -8.05 -13.45
N ASP A 383 -12.34 -9.30 -13.10
CA ASP A 383 -12.05 -10.35 -14.09
C ASP A 383 -13.29 -10.65 -14.96
N ASP A 384 -14.47 -10.73 -14.36
CA ASP A 384 -15.73 -10.93 -15.10
C ASP A 384 -15.97 -9.82 -16.13
N VAL A 385 -15.70 -8.56 -15.77
CA VAL A 385 -15.80 -7.41 -16.68
C VAL A 385 -14.75 -7.51 -17.79
N ILE A 386 -13.52 -7.91 -17.49
CA ILE A 386 -12.49 -8.09 -18.52
C ILE A 386 -12.91 -9.19 -19.51
N ASP A 387 -13.45 -10.31 -19.02
CA ASP A 387 -13.90 -11.42 -19.86
C ASP A 387 -15.07 -11.02 -20.77
N GLN A 388 -16.01 -10.21 -20.27
CA GLN A 388 -17.11 -9.64 -21.08
C GLN A 388 -16.61 -8.75 -22.23
N HIS A 389 -15.41 -8.19 -22.09
CA HIS A 389 -14.78 -7.34 -23.09
C HIS A 389 -13.71 -8.07 -23.93
N GLY A 390 -13.73 -9.39 -23.96
CA GLY A 390 -12.85 -10.21 -24.81
C GLY A 390 -11.70 -10.90 -24.06
N GLY A 391 -11.64 -10.77 -22.75
CA GLY A 391 -10.68 -11.48 -21.90
C GLY A 391 -9.23 -11.09 -22.15
N TRP A 392 -8.29 -11.88 -21.65
CA TRP A 392 -6.86 -11.65 -21.86
C TRP A 392 -6.35 -12.40 -23.12
N PRO A 393 -5.63 -11.75 -24.05
CA PRO A 393 -5.29 -10.32 -24.06
C PRO A 393 -6.32 -9.42 -24.77
N GLY A 394 -7.37 -9.99 -25.38
CA GLY A 394 -8.28 -9.29 -26.30
C GLY A 394 -8.86 -7.97 -25.79
N ALA A 395 -9.19 -7.87 -24.51
CA ALA A 395 -9.70 -6.66 -23.86
C ALA A 395 -8.71 -5.47 -23.87
N PHE A 396 -7.43 -5.74 -24.13
CA PHE A 396 -6.32 -4.78 -24.09
C PHE A 396 -5.49 -4.73 -25.39
N VAL A 397 -5.87 -5.49 -26.42
CA VAL A 397 -5.25 -5.39 -27.75
C VAL A 397 -5.97 -4.31 -28.55
N THR A 398 -5.24 -3.35 -29.09
CA THR A 398 -5.80 -2.34 -30.01
C THR A 398 -5.74 -2.85 -31.45
N ALA A 399 -6.77 -2.59 -32.25
CA ALA A 399 -6.96 -3.10 -33.62
C ALA A 399 -5.86 -2.74 -34.66
N SER A 400 -4.76 -2.10 -34.26
CA SER A 400 -3.59 -1.87 -35.10
C SER A 400 -2.78 -3.15 -35.37
N ASP A 401 -2.95 -4.20 -34.58
CA ASP A 401 -2.17 -5.46 -34.71
C ASP A 401 -2.83 -6.51 -35.62
N GLU A 402 -4.08 -6.32 -36.04
CA GLU A 402 -4.77 -7.26 -36.96
C GLU A 402 -4.44 -7.03 -38.45
N MET A 403 -3.74 -5.95 -38.80
CA MET A 403 -3.35 -5.65 -40.20
C MET A 403 -1.91 -6.07 -40.55
N GLY A 404 -1.31 -6.97 -39.78
CA GLY A 404 0.09 -7.40 -39.96
C GLY A 404 0.32 -8.71 -40.74
N ASP A 405 -0.72 -9.47 -41.07
CA ASP A 405 -0.58 -10.84 -41.61
C ASP A 405 -1.41 -11.08 -42.89
N ASN A 406 -1.42 -10.10 -43.80
CA ASN A 406 -1.83 -10.28 -45.19
C ASN A 406 -0.96 -9.42 -46.12
N ALA A 407 0.27 -9.87 -46.36
CA ALA A 407 1.06 -9.49 -47.54
C ALA A 407 2.08 -10.60 -47.89
#